data_AF-X1L530-F1
#
_entry.id   AF-X1L530-F1
#
_cell.length_a   1.000
_cell.length_b   1.000
_cell.length_c   1.000
_cell.angle_alpha   90.00
_cell.angle_beta   90.00
_cell.angle_gamma   90.00
#
_symmetry.space_group_name_H-M   'P 1'
#
loop_
_entity.id
_entity.type
_entity.pdbx_description
1 polymer ?
#
loop_
_entity_poly.entity_id
_entity_poly.type
_entity_poly.pdbx_seq_one_letter_code
_entity_poly.pdbx_strand_id
1 'polypeptide(L)'
;MVDPKRVELVAFNGLPHLVSPVVVDSDKAIKALRWLNLEMDNRYRQFAQAGVRNIEGYNKDRSPGEGLPYLVLIIDELADLMMTAFDEVEHTLCRLAQLARATGIHLVVATQRPSVDVVTGLIKANFPTRV
;
A
#
# COMPACT_ATOMS: atom_id res chain seq x y z
N MET A 1 6.86 -3.61 2.78
CA MET A 1 7.07 -2.89 4.06
C MET A 1 8.06 -1.77 3.82
N VAL A 2 7.82 -0.59 4.38
CA VAL A 2 8.66 0.61 4.26
C VAL A 2 9.07 1.06 5.66
N ASP A 3 10.37 1.11 5.90
CA ASP A 3 10.98 1.50 7.18
C ASP A 3 12.21 2.38 6.91
N PRO A 4 12.01 3.70 6.77
CA PRO A 4 13.10 4.65 6.51
C PRO A 4 14.11 4.71 7.65
N LYS A 5 13.70 4.39 8.88
CA LYS A 5 14.55 4.45 10.09
C LYS A 5 15.39 3.19 10.28
N ARG A 6 15.04 2.08 9.64
CA ARG A 6 15.73 0.78 9.68
C ARG A 6 15.71 0.12 11.07
N VAL A 7 14.72 0.44 11.88
CA VAL A 7 14.66 -0.02 13.28
C VAL A 7 13.62 -1.12 13.43
N GLU A 8 12.40 -0.87 12.98
CA GLU A 8 11.24 -1.68 13.37
C GLU A 8 10.97 -2.82 12.39
N LEU A 9 10.95 -2.55 11.08
CA LEU A 9 10.48 -3.52 10.09
C LEU A 9 11.60 -4.35 9.47
N VAL A 10 12.86 -3.92 9.55
CA VAL A 10 14.00 -4.65 8.95
C VAL A 10 14.12 -6.08 9.47
N ALA A 11 13.69 -6.35 10.71
CA ALA A 11 13.66 -7.68 11.31
C ALA A 11 12.77 -8.69 10.55
N PHE A 12 11.83 -8.22 9.72
CA PHE A 12 10.94 -9.06 8.91
C PHE A 12 11.55 -9.49 7.57
N ASN A 13 12.76 -9.03 7.23
CA ASN A 13 13.45 -9.47 6.01
C ASN A 13 13.63 -11.00 6.00
N GLY A 14 13.42 -11.60 4.83
CA GLY A 14 13.51 -13.06 4.65
C GLY A 14 12.18 -13.80 4.83
N LEU A 15 11.12 -13.13 5.27
CA LEU A 15 9.79 -13.73 5.27
C LEU A 15 9.29 -14.00 3.84
N PRO A 16 8.68 -15.18 3.57
CA PRO A 16 8.22 -15.54 2.23
C PRO A 16 7.05 -14.69 1.73
N HIS A 17 6.39 -13.94 2.62
CA HIS A 17 5.27 -13.06 2.31
C HIS A 17 5.71 -11.71 1.76
N LEU A 18 7.00 -11.36 1.88
CA LEU A 18 7.51 -10.08 1.40
C LEU A 18 7.60 -10.09 -0.13
N VAL A 19 6.86 -9.18 -0.76
CA VAL A 19 6.95 -8.92 -2.21
C VAL A 19 8.35 -8.42 -2.59
N SER A 20 9.00 -7.70 -1.70
CA SER A 20 10.38 -7.24 -1.82
C SER A 20 11.01 -7.08 -0.43
N PRO A 21 12.35 -7.07 -0.32
CA PRO A 21 13.02 -6.72 0.92
C PRO A 21 12.49 -5.39 1.48
N VAL A 22 12.55 -5.24 2.80
CA VAL A 22 12.06 -4.05 3.49
C VAL A 22 12.73 -2.81 2.90
N VAL A 23 11.90 -1.87 2.46
CA VAL A 23 12.34 -0.67 1.74
C VAL A 23 12.76 0.39 2.75
N VAL A 24 14.04 0.74 2.73
CA VAL A 24 14.65 1.68 3.69
C VAL A 24 14.98 3.05 3.08
N ASP A 25 14.75 3.18 1.79
CA ASP A 25 15.11 4.36 1.00
C ASP A 25 13.82 5.01 0.48
N SER A 26 13.66 6.31 0.72
CA SER A 26 12.43 7.04 0.38
C SER A 26 12.13 7.01 -1.11
N ASP A 27 13.14 7.12 -1.97
CA ASP A 27 12.96 7.06 -3.44
C ASP A 27 12.48 5.67 -3.89
N LYS A 28 13.03 4.61 -3.29
CA LYS A 28 12.52 3.25 -3.51
C LYS A 28 11.11 3.07 -2.97
N ALA A 29 10.75 3.71 -1.86
CA ALA A 29 9.40 3.65 -1.32
C ALA A 29 8.39 4.31 -2.27
N ILE A 30 8.74 5.46 -2.84
CA ILE A 30 7.92 6.14 -3.86
C ILE A 30 7.75 5.24 -5.11
N LYS A 31 8.81 4.56 -5.56
CA LYS A 31 8.70 3.57 -6.65
C LYS A 31 7.78 2.40 -6.30
N ALA A 32 7.82 1.91 -5.06
CA ALA A 32 6.93 0.85 -4.60
C ALA A 32 5.46 1.32 -4.55
N LEU A 33 5.21 2.57 -4.14
CA LEU A 33 3.88 3.20 -4.18
C LEU A 33 3.35 3.30 -5.63
N ARG A 34 4.18 3.74 -6.58
CA ARG A 34 3.83 3.74 -8.02
C ARG A 34 3.49 2.35 -8.53
N TRP A 35 4.31 1.35 -8.18
CA TRP A 35 4.08 -0.04 -8.57
C TRP A 35 2.76 -0.56 -8.00
N LEU A 36 2.43 -0.22 -6.74
CA LEU A 36 1.18 -0.66 -6.13
C LEU A 36 -0.05 -0.03 -6.80
N ASN A 37 0.05 1.22 -7.24
CA ASN A 37 -0.97 1.88 -8.06
C ASN A 37 -1.18 1.16 -9.41
N LEU A 38 -0.09 0.77 -10.08
CA LEU A 38 -0.14 0.01 -11.33
C LEU A 38 -0.73 -1.39 -11.12
N GLU A 39 -0.36 -2.05 -10.03
CA GLU A 39 -0.88 -3.36 -9.66
C GLU A 39 -2.39 -3.30 -9.38
N MET A 40 -2.87 -2.26 -8.68
CA MET A 40 -4.30 -2.02 -8.49
C MET A 40 -5.04 -1.92 -9.85
N ASP A 41 -4.48 -1.17 -10.80
CA ASP A 41 -5.07 -1.01 -12.14
C ASP A 41 -5.03 -2.31 -12.94
N ASN A 42 -3.96 -3.11 -12.80
CA ASN A 42 -3.85 -4.44 -13.39
C ASN A 42 -4.94 -5.37 -12.87
N ARG A 43 -5.17 -5.40 -11.56
CA ARG A 43 -6.21 -6.22 -10.94
C ARG A 43 -7.60 -5.84 -11.41
N TYR A 44 -7.90 -4.55 -11.50
CA TYR A 44 -9.17 -4.10 -12.08
C TYR A 44 -9.38 -4.58 -13.52
N ARG A 45 -8.33 -4.56 -14.36
CA ARG A 45 -8.40 -5.11 -15.72
C ARG A 45 -8.66 -6.61 -15.72
N GLN A 46 -7.98 -7.37 -14.85
CA GLN A 46 -8.20 -8.82 -14.72
C GLN A 46 -9.60 -9.14 -14.22
N PHE A 47 -10.14 -8.35 -13.29
CA PHE A 47 -11.50 -8.53 -12.78
C PHE A 47 -12.55 -8.28 -13.86
N ALA A 48 -12.39 -7.20 -14.63
CA ALA A 48 -13.27 -6.90 -15.76
C ALA A 48 -13.27 -8.02 -16.81
N GLN A 49 -12.09 -8.55 -17.14
CA GLN A 49 -11.95 -9.68 -18.07
C GLN A 49 -12.59 -10.97 -17.56
N ALA A 50 -12.52 -11.22 -16.25
CA ALA A 50 -13.13 -12.38 -15.62
C ALA A 50 -14.63 -12.17 -15.27
N GLY A 51 -15.20 -10.99 -15.50
CA GLY A 51 -16.59 -10.69 -15.18
C GLY A 51 -16.89 -10.61 -13.67
N VAL A 52 -15.89 -10.33 -12.85
CA VAL A 52 -16.00 -10.27 -11.38
C VAL A 52 -15.77 -8.84 -10.86
N ARG A 53 -16.20 -8.57 -9.63
CA ARG A 53 -16.17 -7.22 -9.04
C ARG A 53 -15.04 -6.98 -8.05
N ASN A 54 -14.43 -8.04 -7.52
CA ASN A 54 -13.46 -7.97 -6.44
C ASN A 54 -12.54 -9.20 -6.43
N ILE A 55 -11.52 -9.14 -5.57
CA ILE A 55 -10.53 -10.20 -5.39
C ILE A 55 -11.16 -11.52 -4.91
N GLU A 56 -12.20 -11.48 -4.07
CA GLU A 56 -12.89 -12.70 -3.62
C GLU A 56 -13.56 -13.40 -4.80
N GLY A 57 -14.25 -12.64 -5.65
CA GLY A 57 -14.86 -13.16 -6.87
C GLY A 57 -13.81 -13.69 -7.85
N TYR A 58 -12.69 -12.99 -7.98
CA TYR A 58 -11.58 -13.45 -8.83
C TYR A 58 -10.97 -14.75 -8.31
N ASN A 59 -10.80 -14.90 -7.00
CA ASN A 59 -10.13 -16.07 -6.43
C ASN A 59 -11.06 -17.28 -6.20
N LYS A 60 -12.39 -17.11 -6.31
CA LYS A 60 -13.39 -18.12 -5.90
C LYS A 60 -13.14 -19.54 -6.40
N ASP A 61 -12.80 -19.69 -7.69
CA ASP A 61 -12.67 -21.00 -8.35
C ASP A 61 -11.22 -21.33 -8.74
N ARG A 62 -10.24 -20.65 -8.14
CA ARG A 62 -8.80 -20.84 -8.40
C ARG A 62 -8.18 -21.76 -7.36
N SER A 63 -7.24 -22.60 -7.79
CA SER A 63 -6.53 -23.48 -6.85
C SER A 63 -5.66 -22.65 -5.88
N PRO A 64 -5.34 -23.18 -4.68
CA PRO A 64 -4.40 -22.52 -3.79
C PRO A 64 -3.08 -22.19 -4.49
N GLY A 65 -2.69 -20.91 -4.47
CA GLY A 65 -1.48 -20.40 -5.15
C GLY A 65 -1.71 -19.85 -6.56
N GLU A 66 -2.87 -20.08 -7.18
CA GLU A 66 -3.22 -19.52 -8.50
C GLU A 66 -4.02 -18.21 -8.39
N GLY A 67 -4.61 -17.95 -7.23
CA GLY A 67 -5.31 -16.71 -6.92
C GLY A 67 -4.36 -15.53 -6.72
N LEU A 68 -4.90 -14.31 -6.86
CA LEU A 68 -4.17 -13.10 -6.48
C LEU A 68 -4.06 -13.03 -4.96
N PRO A 69 -2.87 -12.76 -4.39
CA PRO A 69 -2.73 -12.56 -2.96
C PRO A 69 -3.31 -11.20 -2.54
N TYR A 70 -3.80 -11.10 -1.31
CA TYR A 70 -4.00 -9.79 -0.68
C TYR A 70 -2.64 -9.13 -0.46
N LEU A 71 -2.55 -7.84 -0.77
CA LEU A 71 -1.35 -7.04 -0.57
C LEU A 71 -1.57 -6.07 0.58
N VAL A 72 -0.60 -6.00 1.50
CA VAL A 72 -0.61 -5.04 2.60
C VAL A 72 0.62 -4.16 2.49
N LEU A 73 0.38 -2.88 2.22
CA LEU A 73 1.39 -1.83 2.33
C LEU A 73 1.49 -1.41 3.80
N ILE A 74 2.67 -1.56 4.38
CA ILE A 74 2.97 -1.09 5.74
C ILE A 74 4.05 -0.02 5.61
N ILE A 75 3.77 1.17 6.13
CA ILE A 75 4.71 2.29 6.24
C ILE A 75 4.88 2.59 7.73
N ASP A 76 6.10 2.47 8.24
CA ASP A 76 6.41 2.70 9.66
C ASP A 76 6.39 4.19 10.04
N GLU A 77 6.93 5.04 9.16
CA GLU A 77 6.96 6.50 9.37
C GLU A 77 6.60 7.23 8.08
N LEU A 78 5.34 7.68 7.99
CA LEU A 78 4.84 8.45 6.86
C LEU A 78 5.56 9.79 6.71
N ALA A 79 5.93 10.43 7.82
CA ALA A 79 6.51 11.77 7.80
C ALA A 79 7.78 11.84 6.94
N ASP A 80 8.63 10.81 6.98
CA ASP A 80 9.87 10.76 6.23
C ASP A 80 9.61 10.70 4.71
N LEU A 81 8.53 10.03 4.29
CA LEU A 81 8.10 10.01 2.88
C LEU A 81 7.50 11.34 2.45
N MET A 82 6.65 11.94 3.29
CA MET A 82 6.03 13.24 3.03
C MET A 82 7.06 14.36 2.90
N MET A 83 8.13 14.34 3.70
CA MET A 83 9.23 15.29 3.58
C MET A 83 10.07 15.10 2.31
N THR A 84 10.08 13.89 1.75
CA THR A 84 10.84 13.58 0.54
C THR A 84 10.07 13.98 -0.73
N ALA A 85 8.78 13.62 -0.80
CA ALA A 85 7.95 13.83 -1.98
C ALA A 85 6.46 13.98 -1.61
N PHE A 86 6.12 15.08 -0.92
CA PHE A 86 4.78 15.37 -0.40
C PHE A 86 3.66 15.10 -1.41
N ASP A 87 3.65 15.82 -2.53
CA ASP A 87 2.54 15.80 -3.50
C ASP A 87 2.30 14.38 -4.02
N GLU A 88 3.38 13.69 -4.37
CA GLU A 88 3.30 12.36 -4.96
C GLU A 88 2.84 11.29 -3.95
N VAL A 89 3.37 11.35 -2.73
CA VAL A 89 3.01 10.40 -1.66
C VAL A 89 1.55 10.61 -1.26
N GLU A 90 1.11 11.84 -1.05
CA GLU A 90 -0.28 12.15 -0.69
C GLU A 90 -1.25 11.68 -1.79
N HIS A 91 -1.02 12.08 -3.04
CA HIS A 91 -1.89 11.68 -4.16
C HIS A 91 -1.95 10.16 -4.31
N THR A 92 -0.82 9.47 -4.19
CA THR A 92 -0.78 8.01 -4.32
C THR A 92 -1.52 7.32 -3.19
N LEU A 93 -1.27 7.71 -1.94
CA LEU A 93 -1.94 7.12 -0.77
C LEU A 93 -3.44 7.36 -0.79
N CYS A 94 -3.89 8.58 -1.15
CA CYS A 94 -5.31 8.88 -1.27
C CYS A 94 -5.96 8.04 -2.38
N ARG A 95 -5.35 7.93 -3.57
CA ARG A 95 -5.89 7.11 -4.66
C ARG A 95 -6.02 5.64 -4.27
N LEU A 96 -4.97 5.08 -3.66
CA LEU A 96 -4.97 3.72 -3.16
C LEU A 96 -6.07 3.55 -2.11
N ALA A 97 -6.13 4.39 -1.08
CA ALA A 97 -7.15 4.30 -0.03
C ALA A 97 -8.60 4.36 -0.57
N GLN A 98 -8.84 5.11 -1.65
CA GLN A 98 -10.15 5.23 -2.29
C GLN A 98 -10.57 3.98 -3.07
N LEU A 99 -9.64 3.37 -3.81
CA LEU A 99 -9.97 2.39 -4.85
C LEU A 99 -9.47 0.96 -4.53
N ALA A 100 -8.48 0.81 -3.66
CA ALA A 100 -7.76 -0.44 -3.46
C ALA A 100 -8.61 -1.57 -2.86
N ARG A 101 -9.69 -1.25 -2.12
CA ARG A 101 -10.49 -2.24 -1.36
C ARG A 101 -10.93 -3.43 -2.20
N ALA A 102 -11.51 -3.19 -3.37
CA ALA A 102 -12.00 -4.28 -4.22
C ALA A 102 -10.86 -5.14 -4.79
N THR A 103 -9.66 -4.56 -4.92
CA THR A 103 -8.46 -5.23 -5.45
C THR A 103 -7.68 -6.04 -4.42
N GLY A 104 -8.11 -6.03 -3.15
CA GLY A 104 -7.42 -6.71 -2.06
C GLY A 104 -6.08 -6.07 -1.69
N ILE A 105 -5.92 -4.77 -1.97
CA ILE A 105 -4.77 -3.98 -1.54
C ILE A 105 -5.20 -3.18 -0.31
N HIS A 106 -4.43 -3.26 0.77
CA HIS A 106 -4.70 -2.61 2.05
C HIS A 106 -3.50 -1.80 2.52
N LEU A 107 -3.77 -0.73 3.27
CA LEU A 107 -2.76 0.23 3.70
C LEU A 107 -2.77 0.32 5.22
N VAL A 108 -1.58 0.19 5.81
CA VAL A 108 -1.28 0.47 7.21
C VAL A 108 -0.19 1.53 7.21
N VAL A 109 -0.53 2.71 7.70
CA VAL A 109 0.35 3.87 7.66
C VAL A 109 0.50 4.40 9.07
N ALA A 110 1.72 4.35 9.58
CA ALA A 110 2.08 4.86 10.89
C ALA A 110 2.90 6.14 10.76
N THR A 111 2.87 6.96 11.81
CA THR A 111 3.66 8.17 11.93
C THR A 111 3.83 8.51 13.40
N GLN A 112 5.01 8.99 13.79
CA GLN A 112 5.24 9.56 15.12
C GLN A 112 5.04 11.08 15.12
N ARG A 113 4.78 11.68 13.95
CA ARG A 113 4.54 13.11 13.77
C ARG A 113 3.07 13.34 13.36
N PRO A 114 2.14 13.42 14.32
CA PRO A 114 0.72 13.64 14.04
C PRO A 114 0.41 15.13 13.74
N SER A 115 1.27 15.79 12.95
CA SER A 115 1.05 17.18 12.52
C SER A 115 0.12 17.25 11.32
N VAL A 116 -0.45 18.44 11.07
CA VAL A 116 -1.30 18.70 9.89
C VAL A 116 -0.55 18.58 8.58
N ASP A 117 0.78 18.75 8.61
CA ASP A 117 1.66 18.63 7.45
C ASP A 117 1.98 17.17 7.08
N VAL A 118 1.73 16.22 7.99
CA VAL A 118 1.93 14.78 7.72
C VAL A 118 0.58 14.08 7.60
N VAL A 119 -0.33 14.33 8.54
CA VAL A 119 -1.68 13.76 8.58
C VAL A 119 -2.67 14.81 8.07
N THR A 120 -2.56 15.08 6.77
CA THR A 120 -3.31 16.12 6.07
C THR A 120 -4.82 15.88 6.09
N GLY A 121 -5.60 16.88 5.67
CA GLY A 121 -7.04 16.73 5.48
C GLY A 121 -7.41 15.61 4.50
N LEU A 122 -6.67 15.47 3.41
CA LEU A 122 -6.90 14.45 2.39
C LEU A 122 -6.57 13.04 2.89
N ILE A 123 -5.46 12.87 3.63
CA ILE A 123 -5.15 11.60 4.28
C ILE A 123 -6.27 11.24 5.25
N LYS A 124 -6.69 12.17 6.12
CA LYS A 124 -7.79 11.90 7.06
C LYS A 124 -9.09 11.52 6.35
N ALA A 125 -9.44 12.19 5.26
CA ALA A 125 -10.68 11.92 4.53
C ALA A 125 -10.72 10.48 3.95
N ASN A 126 -9.57 9.89 3.62
CA ASN A 126 -9.49 8.59 2.97
C ASN A 126 -9.09 7.42 3.90
N PHE A 127 -8.60 7.72 5.11
CA PHE A 127 -8.26 6.73 6.14
C PHE A 127 -9.23 6.87 7.34
N PRO A 128 -10.43 6.26 7.26
CA PRO A 128 -11.46 6.40 8.30
C PRO A 128 -11.09 5.67 9.60
N THR A 129 -10.41 4.53 9.50
CA THR A 129 -9.91 3.76 10.65
C THR A 129 -8.62 4.37 11.17
N ARG A 130 -8.55 4.63 12.48
CA ARG A 130 -7.40 5.22 13.19
C ARG A 130 -7.23 4.52 14.54
N VAL A 131 -6.00 4.43 15.01
CA VAL A 131 -5.59 3.86 16.31
C VAL A 131 -4.80 4.91 17.06
#